data_AF-A0A812XM59-F1
#
_entry.id   AF-A0A812XM59-F1
#
_cell.length_a   1.000
_cell.length_b   1.000
_cell.length_c   1.000
_cell.angle_alpha   90.00
_cell.angle_beta   90.00
_cell.angle_gamma   90.00
#
_symmetry.space_group_name_H-M   'P 1'
#
loop_
_entity.id
_entity.type
_entity.pdbx_description
1 polymer ?
#
loop_
_entity_poly.entity_id
_entity_poly.type
_entity_poly.pdbx_seq_one_letter_code
_entity_poly.pdbx_strand_id
1 'polypeptide(L)'
;MELPVHWQSDLPVERHGASRALTLTAALGRLGVAPRATGAAERRLTIHVLGASFREEGSDLIATSAVFAPLLSVLADKLDKVQMLLVGPTALGPSDKQVAADDGTRLPTGLLLETRHRQGLYHEVSFEPCWDPDLVCAFQPGFYGYGSWEPSLRRVLELKAPFLATSYSHEEAEEDENRPAPELCTDDL
;
A
#
# COMPACT_ATOMS: atom_id res chain seq x y z
N MET A 1 -19.52 -27.97 2.61
CA MET A 1 -18.81 -26.86 1.96
C MET A 1 -18.31 -25.99 3.10
N GLU A 2 -17.10 -26.27 3.57
CA GLU A 2 -16.54 -25.67 4.79
C GLU A 2 -15.88 -24.33 4.43
N LEU A 3 -16.22 -23.27 5.17
CA LEU A 3 -15.62 -21.94 5.01
C LEU A 3 -14.19 -21.96 5.58
N PRO A 4 -13.20 -21.35 4.91
CA PRO A 4 -11.82 -21.38 5.39
C PRO A 4 -11.59 -20.36 6.51
N VAL A 5 -10.79 -20.80 7.48
CA VAL A 5 -9.99 -20.09 8.50
C VAL A 5 -10.44 -18.65 8.82
N HIS A 6 -11.10 -18.51 9.98
CA HIS A 6 -11.45 -17.22 10.57
C HIS A 6 -10.21 -16.37 10.87
N TRP A 7 -10.12 -15.21 10.21
CA TRP A 7 -9.19 -14.14 10.56
C TRP A 7 -9.81 -13.29 11.67
N GLN A 8 -9.49 -13.59 12.93
CA GLN A 8 -9.78 -12.70 14.06
C GLN A 8 -8.50 -11.94 14.44
N SER A 9 -8.59 -10.61 14.46
CA SER A 9 -7.50 -9.72 14.84
C SER A 9 -7.74 -9.16 16.24
N ASP A 10 -7.07 -9.71 17.25
CA ASP A 10 -7.10 -9.22 18.64
C ASP A 10 -5.98 -8.19 18.91
N LEU A 11 -5.76 -7.23 18.00
CA LEU A 11 -4.69 -6.24 18.15
C LEU A 11 -5.20 -4.95 18.84
N PRO A 12 -4.53 -4.47 19.91
CA PRO A 12 -4.85 -3.21 20.56
C PRO A 12 -4.51 -2.03 19.63
N VAL A 13 -5.39 -1.04 19.60
CA VAL A 13 -5.39 0.02 18.60
C VAL A 13 -4.64 1.25 19.12
N GLU A 14 -3.34 1.37 18.84
CA GLU A 14 -2.65 2.67 18.82
C GLU A 14 -2.72 3.24 17.39
N ARG A 15 -3.46 4.35 17.22
CA ARG A 15 -4.43 4.51 16.11
C ARG A 15 -4.00 5.23 14.83
N HIS A 16 -2.79 5.78 14.70
CA HIS A 16 -2.46 6.58 13.50
C HIS A 16 -1.43 5.93 12.56
N GLY A 17 -0.37 5.31 13.07
CA GLY A 17 0.68 4.74 12.20
C GLY A 17 0.34 3.38 11.55
N ALA A 18 -0.53 2.58 12.16
CA ALA A 18 -0.79 1.21 11.74
C ALA A 18 -2.08 1.03 10.90
N SER A 19 -2.83 2.10 10.65
CA SER A 19 -4.18 2.04 10.06
C SER A 19 -4.19 1.33 8.69
N ARG A 20 -3.23 1.65 7.81
CA ARG A 20 -3.08 1.03 6.48
C ARG A 20 -2.80 -0.47 6.57
N ALA A 21 -1.84 -0.85 7.41
CA ALA A 21 -1.46 -2.25 7.62
C ALA A 21 -2.63 -3.09 8.15
N LEU A 22 -3.37 -2.56 9.14
CA LEU A 22 -4.54 -3.21 9.72
C LEU A 22 -5.70 -3.29 8.73
N THR A 23 -5.92 -2.23 7.94
CA THR A 23 -6.94 -2.20 6.89
C THR A 23 -6.67 -3.28 5.85
N LEU A 24 -5.41 -3.40 5.39
CA LEU A 24 -5.02 -4.47 4.46
C LEU A 24 -5.23 -5.85 5.07
N THR A 25 -4.82 -6.05 6.32
CA THR A 25 -4.98 -7.34 7.01
C THR A 25 -6.46 -7.75 7.05
N ALA A 26 -7.34 -6.83 7.42
CA ALA A 26 -8.79 -7.08 7.44
C ALA A 26 -9.36 -7.31 6.03
N ALA A 27 -8.90 -6.54 5.04
CA ALA A 27 -9.35 -6.66 3.65
C ALA A 27 -8.96 -8.00 3.02
N LEU A 28 -7.73 -8.47 3.23
CA LEU A 28 -7.27 -9.77 2.72
C LEU A 28 -8.17 -10.91 3.21
N GLY A 29 -8.54 -10.89 4.50
CA GLY A 29 -9.46 -11.88 5.07
C GLY A 29 -10.89 -11.77 4.50
N ARG A 30 -11.44 -10.55 4.37
CA ARG A 30 -12.81 -10.32 3.89
C ARG A 30 -12.99 -10.62 2.40
N LEU A 31 -12.01 -10.27 1.59
CA LEU A 31 -12.02 -10.45 0.14
C LEU A 31 -11.59 -11.87 -0.26
N GLY A 32 -11.14 -12.69 0.69
CA GLY A 32 -10.66 -14.04 0.41
C GLY A 32 -9.44 -14.05 -0.50
N VAL A 33 -8.60 -13.01 -0.44
CA VAL A 33 -7.39 -12.92 -1.27
C VAL A 33 -6.42 -13.99 -0.80
N ALA A 34 -6.23 -15.00 -1.66
CA ALA A 34 -5.31 -16.09 -1.41
C ALA A 34 -3.94 -15.77 -2.04
N PRO A 35 -2.84 -16.17 -1.39
CA PRO A 35 -1.52 -16.09 -1.99
C PRO A 35 -1.45 -16.85 -3.32
N ARG A 36 -0.78 -16.30 -4.32
CA ARG A 36 -0.42 -17.05 -5.52
C ARG A 36 0.73 -18.00 -5.19
N ALA A 37 0.59 -19.25 -5.59
CA ALA A 37 1.72 -20.17 -5.67
C ALA A 37 2.34 -20.04 -7.07
N THR A 38 3.63 -19.70 -7.15
CA THR A 38 4.34 -19.71 -8.44
C THR A 38 5.29 -20.88 -8.55
N GLY A 39 5.02 -21.77 -9.51
CA GLY A 39 5.87 -22.92 -9.80
C GLY A 39 6.07 -23.81 -8.58
N ALA A 40 7.32 -24.21 -8.34
CA ALA A 40 7.69 -25.06 -7.21
C ALA A 40 7.70 -24.27 -5.89
N ALA A 41 6.53 -24.12 -5.28
CA ALA A 41 6.30 -23.86 -3.84
C ALA A 41 6.51 -22.43 -3.26
N GLU A 42 6.89 -21.40 -4.01
CA GLU A 42 6.90 -20.03 -3.44
C GLU A 42 5.47 -19.48 -3.29
N ARG A 43 5.07 -19.16 -2.06
CA ARG A 43 3.82 -18.47 -1.73
C ARG A 43 4.07 -16.97 -1.72
N ARG A 44 3.46 -16.26 -2.65
CA ARG A 44 3.63 -14.81 -2.80
C ARG A 44 2.30 -14.05 -2.73
N LEU A 45 2.40 -12.80 -2.30
CA LEU A 45 1.32 -11.82 -2.38
C LEU A 45 1.84 -10.53 -3.02
N THR A 46 1.18 -10.09 -4.08
CA THR A 46 1.48 -8.83 -4.76
C THR A 46 0.38 -7.81 -4.46
N ILE A 47 0.74 -6.66 -3.90
CA ILE A 47 -0.16 -5.57 -3.55
C ILE A 47 0.22 -4.33 -4.36
N HIS A 48 -0.74 -3.75 -5.08
CA HIS A 48 -0.56 -2.44 -5.70
C HIS A 48 -1.25 -1.37 -4.85
N VAL A 49 -0.51 -0.34 -4.45
CA VAL A 49 -1.01 0.83 -3.73
C VAL A 49 -1.09 2.00 -4.71
N LEU A 50 -2.30 2.46 -5.05
CA LEU A 50 -2.48 3.68 -5.85
C LEU A 50 -2.65 4.90 -4.95
N GLY A 51 -2.22 6.06 -5.46
CA GLY A 51 -2.25 7.31 -4.71
C GLY A 51 -1.21 7.34 -3.60
N ALA A 52 -0.19 6.50 -3.66
CA ALA A 52 0.85 6.43 -2.63
C ALA A 52 1.64 7.75 -2.54
N SER A 53 2.03 8.11 -1.33
CA SER A 53 2.86 9.28 -1.05
C SER A 53 4.00 8.91 -0.13
N PHE A 54 5.13 9.60 -0.27
CA PHE A 54 6.29 9.40 0.60
C PHE A 54 6.01 9.65 2.09
N ARG A 55 5.02 10.51 2.40
CA ARG A 55 4.65 10.84 3.78
C ARG A 55 3.91 9.69 4.47
N GLU A 56 3.08 9.00 3.71
CA GLU A 56 2.10 8.05 4.24
C GLU A 56 2.53 6.60 4.09
N GLU A 57 3.13 6.24 2.95
CA GLU A 57 3.59 4.88 2.66
C GLU A 57 5.13 4.76 2.62
N GLY A 58 5.85 5.88 2.73
CA GLY A 58 7.31 5.92 2.61
C GLY A 58 7.80 5.99 1.16
N SER A 59 9.00 6.55 0.96
CA SER A 59 9.65 6.67 -0.36
C SER A 59 10.65 5.56 -0.69
N ASP A 60 10.94 4.68 0.28
CA ASP A 60 11.93 3.62 0.14
C ASP A 60 11.48 2.35 0.89
N LEU A 61 12.25 1.28 0.72
CA LEU A 61 11.95 -0.01 1.34
C LEU A 61 11.92 0.04 2.87
N ILE A 62 12.80 0.81 3.51
CA ILE A 62 12.89 0.87 4.99
C ILE A 62 11.63 1.55 5.52
N ALA A 63 11.30 2.74 5.00
CA ALA A 63 10.11 3.49 5.39
C ALA A 63 8.83 2.69 5.12
N THR A 64 8.72 2.07 3.94
CA THR A 64 7.58 1.22 3.58
C THR A 64 7.46 0.02 4.52
N SER A 65 8.57 -0.65 4.84
CA SER A 65 8.56 -1.79 5.75
C SER A 65 8.08 -1.40 7.15
N ALA A 66 8.39 -0.19 7.63
CA ALA A 66 7.95 0.30 8.92
C ALA A 66 6.43 0.56 8.94
N VAL A 67 5.90 1.23 7.91
CA VAL A 67 4.45 1.49 7.77
C VAL A 67 3.65 0.20 7.74
N PHE A 68 4.13 -0.80 7.00
CA PHE A 68 3.44 -2.08 6.82
C PHE A 68 3.90 -3.18 7.78
N ALA A 69 4.74 -2.88 8.78
CA ALA A 69 5.29 -3.87 9.70
C ALA A 69 4.23 -4.78 10.35
N PRO A 70 3.06 -4.27 10.83
CA PRO A 70 2.02 -5.14 11.38
C PRO A 70 1.48 -6.16 10.37
N LEU A 71 1.25 -5.73 9.12
CA LEU A 71 0.80 -6.61 8.04
C LEU A 71 1.87 -7.67 7.72
N LEU A 72 3.12 -7.24 7.56
CA LEU A 72 4.24 -8.12 7.23
C LEU A 72 4.47 -9.18 8.30
N SER A 73 4.30 -8.82 9.58
CA SER A 73 4.36 -9.76 10.70
C SER A 73 3.26 -10.82 10.62
N VAL A 74 2.03 -10.44 10.27
CA VAL A 74 0.91 -11.38 10.11
C VAL A 74 1.09 -12.33 8.92
N LEU A 75 1.77 -11.86 7.88
CA LEU A 75 2.02 -12.61 6.66
C LEU A 75 3.26 -13.50 6.70
N ALA A 76 4.20 -13.24 7.61
CA ALA A 76 5.51 -13.90 7.64
C ALA A 76 5.46 -15.43 7.74
N ASP A 77 4.50 -16.00 8.48
CA ASP A 77 4.36 -17.45 8.59
C ASP A 77 3.60 -18.09 7.41
N LYS A 78 2.98 -17.26 6.57
CA LYS A 78 2.02 -17.67 5.53
C LYS A 78 2.58 -17.51 4.12
N LEU A 79 3.55 -16.63 3.96
CA LEU A 79 4.13 -16.24 2.70
C LEU A 79 5.64 -16.35 2.76
N ASP A 80 6.22 -16.66 1.62
CA ASP A 80 7.67 -16.60 1.42
C ASP A 80 8.07 -15.21 0.89
N LYS A 81 7.12 -14.52 0.23
CA LYS A 81 7.35 -13.24 -0.44
C LYS A 81 6.13 -12.30 -0.41
N VAL A 82 6.38 -11.02 -0.15
CA VAL A 82 5.45 -9.91 -0.36
C VAL A 82 6.06 -8.92 -1.35
N GLN A 83 5.28 -8.53 -2.34
CA GLN A 83 5.65 -7.56 -3.36
C GLN A 83 4.70 -6.37 -3.28
N MET A 84 5.24 -5.16 -3.16
CA MET A 84 4.44 -3.95 -3.09
C MET A 84 4.84 -2.99 -4.21
N LEU A 85 3.89 -2.64 -5.08
CA LEU A 85 4.04 -1.55 -6.04
C LEU A 85 3.29 -0.34 -5.52
N LEU A 86 4.00 0.72 -5.19
CA LEU A 86 3.48 1.98 -4.66
C LEU A 86 3.55 3.03 -5.74
N VAL A 87 2.39 3.54 -6.16
CA VAL A 87 2.28 4.50 -7.25
C VAL A 87 1.51 5.72 -6.79
N GLY A 88 2.10 6.88 -6.95
CA GLY A 88 1.38 8.13 -6.78
C GLY A 88 2.22 9.36 -7.13
N PRO A 89 1.58 10.54 -7.23
CA PRO A 89 2.26 11.76 -7.67
C PRO A 89 3.45 12.18 -6.79
N THR A 90 3.47 11.73 -5.55
CA THR A 90 4.48 12.08 -4.54
C THR A 90 5.15 10.84 -3.93
N ALA A 91 5.06 9.67 -4.56
CA ALA A 91 5.56 8.42 -3.99
C ALA A 91 7.07 8.42 -3.65
N LEU A 92 7.89 9.25 -4.32
CA LEU A 92 9.35 9.26 -4.18
C LEU A 92 9.92 10.48 -3.40
N GLY A 93 9.05 11.33 -2.84
CA GLY A 93 9.48 12.52 -2.11
C GLY A 93 10.03 13.64 -3.00
N PRO A 94 10.46 14.78 -2.42
CA PRO A 94 10.87 15.98 -3.14
C PRO A 94 12.25 15.90 -3.83
N SER A 95 12.72 14.70 -4.19
CA SER A 95 13.97 14.52 -4.93
C SER A 95 13.74 14.70 -6.43
N ASP A 96 14.28 15.78 -7.01
CA ASP A 96 14.12 16.14 -8.44
C ASP A 96 14.57 15.07 -9.47
N LYS A 97 15.09 13.91 -9.02
CA LYS A 97 15.75 12.93 -9.88
C LYS A 97 15.21 11.51 -9.78
N GLN A 98 14.29 11.21 -8.86
CA GLN A 98 13.78 9.84 -8.71
C GLN A 98 12.40 9.72 -9.34
N VAL A 99 12.33 8.95 -10.44
CA VAL A 99 11.07 8.56 -11.10
C VAL A 99 10.65 7.15 -10.69
N ALA A 100 11.61 6.34 -10.21
CA ALA A 100 11.41 4.99 -9.71
C ALA A 100 12.42 4.65 -8.60
N ALA A 101 12.01 3.79 -7.67
CA ALA A 101 12.89 3.08 -6.74
C ALA A 101 12.44 1.62 -6.66
N ASP A 102 13.38 0.68 -6.79
CA ASP A 102 13.14 -0.77 -6.75
C ASP A 102 14.12 -1.38 -5.76
N ASP A 103 13.61 -1.97 -4.69
CA ASP A 103 14.42 -2.51 -3.61
C ASP A 103 13.83 -3.82 -3.09
N GLY A 104 14.68 -4.66 -2.51
CA GLY A 104 14.27 -5.92 -1.90
C GLY A 104 15.13 -6.29 -0.72
N THR A 105 14.52 -6.81 0.34
CA THR A 105 15.24 -7.33 1.51
C THR A 105 14.51 -8.49 2.16
N ARG A 106 15.26 -9.37 2.81
CA ARG A 106 14.69 -10.41 3.66
C ARG A 106 14.58 -9.87 5.08
N LEU A 107 13.35 -9.85 5.60
CA LEU A 107 13.05 -9.42 6.96
C LEU A 107 13.61 -10.44 7.97
N PRO A 108 13.80 -10.05 9.25
CA PRO A 108 14.23 -10.97 10.30
C PRO A 108 13.34 -12.21 10.46
N THR A 109 12.06 -12.10 10.08
CA THR A 109 11.10 -13.20 10.06
C THR A 109 11.34 -14.22 8.93
N GLY A 110 12.28 -13.95 8.02
CA GLY A 110 12.54 -14.74 6.83
C GLY A 110 11.68 -14.35 5.64
N LEU A 111 10.63 -13.52 5.79
CA LEU A 111 9.80 -13.05 4.67
C LEU A 111 10.62 -12.15 3.72
N LEU A 112 10.56 -12.40 2.41
CA LEU A 112 11.13 -11.49 1.40
C LEU A 112 10.14 -10.35 1.12
N LEU A 113 10.54 -9.11 1.38
CA LEU A 113 9.80 -7.92 0.96
C LEU A 113 10.50 -7.29 -0.26
N GLU A 114 9.76 -7.08 -1.33
CA GLU A 114 10.19 -6.24 -2.46
C GLU A 114 9.23 -5.07 -2.60
N THR A 115 9.79 -3.86 -2.76
CA THR A 115 9.03 -2.65 -2.98
C THR A 115 9.45 -2.00 -4.28
N ARG A 116 8.46 -1.46 -4.99
CA ARG A 116 8.66 -0.61 -6.15
C ARG A 116 7.87 0.67 -5.96
N HIS A 117 8.52 1.80 -6.07
CA HIS A 117 7.90 3.11 -6.00
C HIS A 117 7.91 3.73 -7.39
N ARG A 118 6.79 4.28 -7.83
CA ARG A 118 6.67 4.98 -9.13
C ARG A 118 5.99 6.32 -8.90
N GLN A 119 6.64 7.38 -9.38
CA GLN A 119 6.03 8.70 -9.35
C GLN A 119 5.15 8.91 -10.59
N GLY A 120 3.89 9.29 -10.36
CA GLY A 120 2.93 9.58 -11.42
C GLY A 120 1.52 9.08 -11.12
N LEU A 121 0.61 9.25 -12.08
CA LEU A 121 -0.74 8.69 -12.00
C LEU A 121 -0.72 7.21 -12.37
N TYR A 122 -1.57 6.42 -11.71
CA TYR A 122 -1.57 4.96 -11.88
C TYR A 122 -1.80 4.47 -13.31
N HIS A 123 -2.56 5.24 -14.10
CA HIS A 123 -2.83 4.91 -15.51
C HIS A 123 -1.74 5.41 -16.48
N GLU A 124 -0.78 6.21 -16.01
CA GLU A 124 0.30 6.78 -16.83
C GLU A 124 1.64 6.05 -16.63
N VAL A 125 1.85 5.46 -15.46
CA VAL A 125 3.11 4.78 -15.15
C VAL A 125 3.25 3.48 -15.93
N SER A 126 4.46 3.23 -16.45
CA SER A 126 4.81 1.92 -16.99
C SER A 126 4.93 0.92 -15.85
N PHE A 127 4.14 -0.15 -15.95
CA PHE A 127 4.23 -1.28 -15.05
C PHE A 127 5.39 -2.22 -15.41
N GLU A 128 5.85 -2.23 -16.67
CA GLU A 128 6.86 -3.18 -17.14
C GLU A 128 8.28 -2.94 -16.58
N PRO A 129 8.97 -3.99 -16.11
CA PRO A 129 8.48 -5.37 -15.91
C PRO A 129 7.57 -5.46 -14.67
N CYS A 130 6.27 -5.74 -14.80
CA CYS A 130 5.34 -5.69 -13.65
C CYS A 130 5.06 -7.02 -12.98
N TRP A 131 4.63 -6.89 -11.73
CA TRP A 131 3.92 -7.92 -11.01
C TRP A 131 2.42 -7.74 -11.24
N ASP A 132 1.70 -8.83 -11.52
CA ASP A 132 0.24 -8.82 -11.50
C ASP A 132 -0.23 -8.74 -10.04
N PRO A 133 -1.13 -7.79 -9.67
CA PRO A 133 -1.58 -7.67 -8.31
C PRO A 133 -2.54 -8.79 -7.92
N ASP A 134 -2.43 -9.26 -6.68
CA ASP A 134 -3.44 -10.05 -5.97
C ASP A 134 -4.46 -9.16 -5.27
N LEU A 135 -4.05 -7.95 -4.92
CA LEU A 135 -4.89 -6.92 -4.35
C LEU A 135 -4.43 -5.56 -4.87
N VAL A 136 -5.39 -4.74 -5.22
CA VAL A 136 -5.17 -3.34 -5.56
C VAL A 136 -5.83 -2.50 -4.47
N CYS A 137 -5.14 -1.53 -3.90
CA CYS A 137 -5.66 -0.69 -2.83
C CYS A 137 -5.39 0.81 -3.02
N ALA A 138 -6.32 1.64 -2.57
CA ALA A 138 -6.19 3.09 -2.54
C ALA A 138 -6.57 3.61 -1.14
N PHE A 139 -5.62 4.18 -0.40
CA PHE A 139 -5.88 4.74 0.93
C PHE A 139 -6.14 6.23 0.82
N GLN A 140 -7.34 6.65 1.19
CA GLN A 140 -7.75 8.06 1.18
C GLN A 140 -7.34 8.78 -0.12
N PRO A 141 -7.70 8.25 -1.30
CA PRO A 141 -7.18 8.74 -2.57
C PRO A 141 -7.70 10.12 -2.97
N GLY A 142 -8.43 10.81 -2.08
CA GLY A 142 -9.04 12.09 -2.41
C GLY A 142 -10.03 11.98 -3.56
N PHE A 143 -10.92 10.97 -3.56
CA PHE A 143 -11.92 10.80 -4.63
C PHE A 143 -12.71 12.08 -4.94
N TYR A 144 -12.86 12.96 -3.95
CA TYR A 144 -13.54 14.26 -4.06
C TYR A 144 -12.62 15.43 -4.50
N GLY A 145 -11.31 15.29 -4.36
CA GLY A 145 -10.32 16.34 -4.68
C GLY A 145 -9.81 16.33 -6.12
N TYR A 146 -10.16 15.32 -6.92
CA TYR A 146 -9.72 15.21 -8.32
C TYR A 146 -10.89 15.25 -9.30
N GLY A 147 -10.67 15.85 -10.47
CA GLY A 147 -11.71 15.98 -11.50
C GLY A 147 -12.22 14.64 -12.05
N SER A 148 -11.40 13.59 -12.07
CA SER A 148 -11.84 12.23 -12.38
C SER A 148 -10.83 11.16 -11.94
N TRP A 149 -11.34 10.05 -11.39
CA TRP A 149 -10.61 8.81 -11.14
C TRP A 149 -10.78 7.75 -12.23
N GLU A 150 -11.63 8.03 -13.23
CA GLU A 150 -12.02 7.08 -14.26
C GLU A 150 -10.82 6.41 -14.96
N PRO A 151 -9.76 7.12 -15.38
CA PRO A 151 -8.66 6.48 -16.09
C PRO A 151 -7.91 5.46 -15.20
N SER A 152 -7.65 5.81 -13.94
CA SER A 152 -7.03 4.90 -12.98
C SER A 152 -7.91 3.70 -12.68
N LEU A 153 -9.22 3.90 -12.48
CA LEU A 153 -10.16 2.81 -12.18
C LEU A 153 -10.35 1.88 -13.38
N ARG A 154 -10.39 2.40 -14.62
CA ARG A 154 -10.39 1.56 -15.83
C ARG A 154 -9.16 0.64 -15.86
N ARG A 155 -7.99 1.20 -15.54
CA ARG A 155 -6.75 0.41 -15.45
C ARG A 155 -6.82 -0.67 -14.36
N VAL A 156 -7.41 -0.37 -13.20
CA VAL A 156 -7.63 -1.38 -12.14
C VAL A 156 -8.54 -2.51 -12.62
N LEU A 157 -9.63 -2.18 -13.32
CA LEU A 157 -10.57 -3.18 -13.84
C LEU A 157 -9.91 -4.16 -14.84
N GLU A 158 -8.93 -3.70 -15.61
CA GLU A 158 -8.16 -4.55 -16.53
C GLU A 158 -7.31 -5.61 -15.81
N LEU A 159 -6.84 -5.31 -14.59
CA LEU A 159 -5.98 -6.20 -13.80
C LEU A 159 -6.74 -7.38 -13.17
N LYS A 160 -8.07 -7.33 -13.12
CA LYS A 160 -8.96 -8.37 -12.57
C LYS A 160 -8.63 -8.79 -11.13
N ALA A 161 -7.96 -7.91 -10.38
CA ALA A 161 -7.70 -8.10 -8.95
C ALA A 161 -8.81 -7.44 -8.12
N PRO A 162 -9.11 -7.94 -6.92
CA PRO A 162 -9.93 -7.23 -5.95
C PRO A 162 -9.40 -5.82 -5.70
N PHE A 163 -10.33 -4.87 -5.56
CA PHE A 163 -10.02 -3.47 -5.29
C PHE A 163 -10.52 -3.06 -3.91
N LEU A 164 -9.62 -2.54 -3.09
CA LEU A 164 -9.90 -1.93 -1.80
C LEU A 164 -9.75 -0.41 -1.93
N ALA A 165 -10.72 0.34 -1.46
CA ALA A 165 -10.56 1.77 -1.29
C ALA A 165 -11.03 2.18 0.10
N THR A 166 -10.28 3.08 0.74
CA THR A 166 -10.78 3.84 1.89
C THR A 166 -11.04 5.26 1.44
N SER A 167 -12.03 5.91 2.05
CA SER A 167 -12.30 7.33 1.84
C SER A 167 -12.49 7.98 3.20
N TYR A 168 -12.03 9.22 3.30
CA TYR A 168 -12.56 10.15 4.28
C TYR A 168 -14.02 10.45 3.90
N SER A 169 -14.83 10.76 4.91
CA SER A 169 -16.03 11.56 4.69
C SER A 169 -15.65 12.93 4.09
N HIS A 170 -16.61 13.62 3.50
CA HIS A 170 -16.38 14.97 2.98
C HIS A 170 -15.91 15.91 4.09
N GLU A 171 -16.47 15.79 5.30
CA GLU A 171 -16.09 16.62 6.44
C GLU A 171 -14.64 16.36 6.89
N GLU A 172 -14.22 15.09 6.95
CA GLU A 172 -12.83 14.73 7.30
C GLU A 172 -11.81 15.23 6.26
N ALA A 173 -12.19 15.29 4.98
CA ALA A 173 -11.31 15.79 3.93
C ALA A 173 -11.12 17.31 4.02
N GLU A 174 -12.18 18.08 4.32
CA GLU A 174 -12.08 19.54 4.53
C GLU A 174 -11.20 19.90 5.74
N GLU A 175 -11.24 19.09 6.80
CA GLU A 175 -10.39 19.30 7.97
C GLU A 175 -8.90 19.04 7.68
N ASP A 176 -8.57 18.04 6.86
CA ASP A 176 -7.18 17.68 6.52
C ASP A 176 -6.57 18.67 5.50
N GLU A 177 -7.36 19.19 4.54
CA GLU A 177 -6.92 20.28 3.65
C GLU A 177 -6.58 21.57 4.41
N ASN A 178 -7.30 21.84 5.51
CA ASN A 178 -7.08 23.00 6.37
C ASN A 178 -6.02 22.76 7.46
N ARG A 179 -5.39 21.57 7.50
CA ARG A 179 -4.37 21.26 8.49
C ARG A 179 -3.11 22.07 8.17
N PRO A 180 -2.66 22.98 9.06
CA PRO A 180 -1.40 23.66 8.84
C PRO A 180 -0.28 22.64 8.76
N ALA A 181 0.67 22.85 7.84
CA ALA A 181 1.89 22.06 7.81
C ALA A 181 2.52 22.09 9.22
N PRO A 182 3.03 20.96 9.74
CA PRO A 182 3.63 20.95 11.07
C PRO A 182 4.70 22.04 11.11
N GLU A 183 4.58 22.97 12.07
CA GLU A 183 5.61 23.96 12.34
C GLU A 183 6.90 23.18 12.57
N LEU A 184 7.91 23.43 11.73
CA LEU A 184 9.26 23.00 12.03
C LEU A 184 9.56 23.57 13.41
N CYS A 185 9.78 22.69 14.39
CA CYS A 185 10.27 23.07 15.70
C CYS A 185 11.62 23.77 15.46
N THR A 186 11.60 25.08 15.29
CA THR A 186 12.78 25.92 15.38
C THR A 186 13.06 26.01 16.86
N ASP A 187 13.67 24.96 17.40
CA ASP A 187 14.32 25.08 18.70
C ASP A 187 15.44 26.10 18.51
N ASP A 188 15.26 27.24 19.18
CA ASP A 188 16.20 28.35 19.25
C ASP A 188 17.59 27.85 19.66
N LEU A 189 18.60 28.38 18.95
CA LEU A 189 20.03 28.23 19.21
C LEU A 189 20.45 28.80 20.58
#